data_AF-A0A4U2Q4D2-F1
#
_entry.id   AF-A0A4U2Q4D2-F1
#
_cell.length_a   1.000
_cell.length_b   1.000
_cell.length_c   1.000
_cell.angle_alpha   90.00
_cell.angle_beta   90.00
_cell.angle_gamma   90.00
#
_symmetry.space_group_name_H-M   'P 1'
#
loop_
_entity.id
_entity.type
_entity.pdbx_description
1 polymer ?
#
loop_
_entity_poly.entity_id
_entity_poly.type
_entity_poly.pdbx_seq_one_letter_code
_entity_poly.pdbx_strand_id
1 'polypeptide(L)'
;MIGYMNKCPHCGAESSFVPEEMECDQSLVLWCKHCGDYINQTLTMESLRKWWARYDAGEDTCKPPVSKGMLLMFERLEQTLADEPDCNLNRVEIHLKDFTDYRYK
;
A
#
# COMPACT_ATOMS: atom_id res chain seq x y z
N MET A 1 11.61 -5.95 5.86
CA MET A 1 10.89 -5.90 4.57
C MET A 1 9.52 -6.49 4.85
N ILE A 2 8.46 -5.66 4.88
CA ILE A 2 7.06 -6.12 5.10
C ILE A 2 6.36 -6.29 3.73
N GLY A 3 7.11 -6.88 2.81
CA GLY A 3 6.64 -7.67 1.70
C GLY A 3 7.43 -8.98 1.79
N TYR A 4 6.91 -10.08 1.26
CA TYR A 4 7.63 -11.37 1.16
C TYR A 4 7.74 -12.23 2.43
N MET A 5 6.68 -12.31 3.24
CA MET A 5 6.66 -13.38 4.24
C MET A 5 5.45 -14.27 4.02
N ASN A 6 5.71 -15.55 3.76
CA ASN A 6 4.80 -16.66 4.08
C ASN A 6 4.37 -16.65 5.57
N LYS A 7 4.86 -15.70 6.39
CA LYS A 7 4.60 -15.54 7.81
C LYS A 7 3.88 -14.23 8.08
N CYS A 8 2.85 -14.28 8.93
CA CYS A 8 2.14 -13.11 9.39
C CYS A 8 3.06 -12.23 10.28
N PRO A 9 3.17 -10.92 10.04
CA PRO A 9 3.99 -10.03 10.88
C PRO A 9 3.39 -9.84 12.29
N HIS A 10 2.10 -10.12 12.48
CA HIS A 10 1.42 -9.99 13.77
C HIS A 10 1.65 -11.22 14.66
N CYS A 11 1.53 -12.44 14.12
CA CYS A 11 1.59 -13.67 14.91
C CYS A 11 2.78 -14.58 14.59
N GLY A 12 3.59 -14.26 13.58
CA GLY A 12 4.76 -15.03 13.17
C GLY A 12 4.46 -16.40 12.54
N ALA A 13 3.20 -16.83 12.53
CA ALA A 13 2.76 -18.10 11.96
C ALA A 13 2.80 -18.06 10.43
N GLU A 14 3.06 -19.22 9.80
CA GLU A 14 2.96 -19.33 8.35
C GLU A 14 1.51 -19.14 7.90
N SER A 15 1.23 -18.03 7.24
CA SER A 15 -0.10 -17.69 6.78
C SER A 15 -0.19 -17.87 5.27
N SER A 16 -1.10 -18.74 4.85
CA SER A 16 -1.67 -18.70 3.51
C SER A 16 -2.65 -17.53 3.50
N PHE A 17 -2.20 -16.37 3.03
CA PHE A 17 -3.07 -15.20 2.96
C PHE A 17 -4.11 -15.38 1.88
N VAL A 18 -5.38 -15.11 2.21
CA VAL A 18 -6.44 -14.97 1.21
C VAL A 18 -6.54 -13.49 0.89
N PRO A 19 -6.25 -13.07 -0.36
CA PRO A 19 -6.44 -11.70 -0.78
C PRO A 19 -7.94 -11.39 -0.87
N GLU A 20 -8.35 -10.31 -0.24
CA GLU A 20 -9.71 -9.79 -0.29
C GLU A 20 -9.69 -8.29 -0.59
N GLU A 21 -10.67 -7.83 -1.37
CA GLU A 21 -10.91 -6.41 -1.57
C GLU A 21 -11.97 -5.96 -0.57
N MET A 22 -11.63 -4.97 0.25
CA MET A 22 -12.54 -4.39 1.22
C MET A 22 -13.66 -3.61 0.51
N GLU A 23 -14.92 -3.87 0.88
CA GLU A 23 -16.09 -3.30 0.21
C GLU A 23 -16.14 -1.77 0.25
N CYS A 24 -15.63 -1.14 1.32
CA CYS A 24 -15.80 0.29 1.59
C CYS A 24 -14.73 1.19 0.95
N ASP A 25 -13.48 0.73 0.86
CA ASP A 25 -12.35 1.54 0.40
C ASP A 25 -11.58 0.90 -0.76
N GLN A 26 -12.05 -0.25 -1.27
CA GLN A 26 -11.40 -1.03 -2.32
C GLN A 26 -9.93 -1.37 -2.02
N SER A 27 -9.56 -1.38 -0.73
CA SER A 27 -8.23 -1.80 -0.30
C SER A 27 -8.08 -3.30 -0.52
N LEU A 28 -7.03 -3.66 -1.25
CA LEU A 28 -6.53 -5.03 -1.28
C LEU A 28 -5.86 -5.34 0.06
N VAL A 29 -6.36 -6.35 0.76
CA VAL A 29 -5.81 -6.83 2.02
C VAL A 29 -5.49 -8.32 1.96
N LEU A 30 -4.57 -8.75 2.82
CA LEU A 30 -4.18 -10.14 2.99
C LEU A 30 -4.54 -10.61 4.39
N TRP A 31 -5.55 -11.47 4.52
CA TRP A 31 -5.99 -11.97 5.84
C TRP A 31 -5.11 -13.11 6.36
N CYS A 32 -4.76 -13.03 7.65
CA CYS A 32 -4.12 -14.11 8.36
C CYS A 32 -5.14 -15.07 8.95
N LYS A 33 -5.19 -16.31 8.45
CA LYS A 33 -6.09 -17.35 8.96
C LYS A 33 -5.85 -17.75 10.43
N HIS A 34 -4.68 -17.40 10.99
CA HIS A 34 -4.29 -17.79 12.34
C HIS A 34 -4.74 -16.80 13.42
N CYS A 35 -4.54 -15.50 13.18
CA CYS A 35 -4.87 -14.47 14.15
C CYS A 35 -6.07 -13.61 13.73
N GLY A 36 -6.58 -13.78 12.51
CA GLY A 36 -7.68 -12.97 11.98
C GLY A 36 -7.30 -11.51 11.76
N ASP A 37 -6.01 -11.18 11.72
CA ASP A 37 -5.51 -9.83 11.40
C ASP A 37 -5.21 -9.74 9.89
N TYR A 38 -5.10 -8.54 9.34
CA TYR A 38 -4.87 -8.32 7.91
C TYR A 38 -3.66 -7.44 7.62
N ILE A 39 -3.04 -7.67 6.48
CA ILE A 39 -1.98 -6.82 5.94
C ILE A 39 -2.56 -6.03 4.77
N ASN A 40 -2.58 -4.70 4.87
CA ASN A 40 -3.00 -3.85 3.74
C ASN A 40 -1.92 -3.86 2.64
N GLN A 41 -2.28 -4.29 1.43
CA GLN A 41 -1.43 -4.28 0.23
C GLN A 41 -1.65 -3.04 -0.64
N THR A 42 -2.59 -2.18 -0.25
CA THR A 42 -2.88 -0.91 -0.91
C THR A 42 -2.08 0.19 -0.23
N LEU A 43 -1.12 0.74 -0.96
CA LEU A 43 -0.31 1.86 -0.53
C LEU A 43 -0.87 3.15 -1.12
N THR A 44 -1.42 4.00 -0.27
CA THR A 44 -1.79 5.37 -0.62
C THR A 44 -0.55 6.28 -0.60
N MET A 45 -0.65 7.45 -1.23
CA MET A 45 0.42 8.45 -1.18
C MET A 45 0.66 8.93 0.25
N GLU A 46 -0.38 9.04 1.06
CA GLU A 46 -0.25 9.38 2.48
C GLU A 46 0.53 8.31 3.25
N SER A 47 0.24 7.03 3.01
CA SER A 47 0.95 5.90 3.60
C SER A 47 2.44 5.93 3.25
N LEU A 48 2.79 6.18 1.99
CA LEU A 48 4.19 6.34 1.56
C LEU A 48 4.87 7.54 2.21
N ARG A 49 4.18 8.68 2.35
CA ARG A 49 4.70 9.88 3.01
C ARG A 49 5.00 9.62 4.49
N LYS A 50 4.08 9.00 5.21
CA LYS A 50 4.26 8.61 6.61
C LYS A 50 5.40 7.61 6.78
N TRP A 51 5.52 6.63 5.88
CA TRP A 51 6.61 5.67 5.90
C TRP A 51 7.97 6.35 5.67
N TRP A 52 8.07 7.25 4.69
CA TRP A 52 9.28 8.04 4.50
C TRP A 52 9.65 8.86 5.75
N ALA A 53 8.69 9.49 6.41
CA ALA A 53 8.92 10.24 7.64
C ALA A 53 9.49 9.35 8.76
N ARG A 54 8.92 8.16 8.98
CA ARG A 54 9.44 7.20 9.98
C ARG A 54 10.82 6.65 9.61
N TYR A 55 11.06 6.36 8.33
CA TYR A 55 12.37 5.91 7.86
C TYR A 55 13.44 6.98 8.06
N ASP A 56 13.14 8.23 7.72
CA ASP A 56 14.06 9.37 7.91
C ASP A 56 14.34 9.65 9.40
N ALA A 57 13.35 9.42 10.27
CA ALA A 57 13.49 9.52 11.72
C ALA A 57 14.27 8.35 12.36
N GLY A 58 14.59 7.31 11.58
CA GLY A 58 15.24 6.08 12.06
C GLY A 58 14.32 5.15 12.86
N GLU A 59 13.01 5.41 12.86
CA GLU A 59 11.99 4.55 13.50
C GLU A 59 11.74 3.28 12.69
N ASP A 60 11.84 3.39 11.36
CA ASP A 60 11.74 2.25 10.43
C ASP A 60 13.11 1.95 9.81
N THR A 61 13.55 0.69 9.90
CA THR A 61 14.79 0.22 9.24
C THR A 61 14.57 -0.14 7.77
N CYS A 62 13.31 -0.28 7.36
CA CYS A 62 12.93 -0.67 6.01
C CYS A 62 12.60 0.55 5.17
N LYS A 63 13.35 0.73 4.08
CA LYS A 63 13.09 1.78 3.09
C LYS A 63 11.74 1.54 2.40
N PRO A 64 10.93 2.59 2.16
CA PRO A 64 9.71 2.47 1.37
C PRO A 64 9.98 1.90 -0.03
N PRO A 65 9.02 1.19 -0.63
CA PRO A 65 9.19 0.53 -1.93
C PRO A 65 9.30 1.51 -3.11
N VAL A 66 8.91 2.76 -2.89
CA VAL A 66 8.94 3.84 -3.89
C VAL A 66 9.88 4.95 -3.42
N SER A 67 10.71 5.48 -4.33
CA SER A 67 11.62 6.58 -4.01
C SER A 67 10.88 7.89 -3.70
N LYS A 68 11.48 8.79 -2.91
CA LYS A 68 10.93 10.14 -2.69
C LYS A 68 10.68 10.91 -4.00
N GLY A 69 11.56 10.72 -4.99
CA GLY A 69 11.39 11.34 -6.31
C GLY A 69 10.13 10.84 -7.03
N MET A 70 9.84 9.55 -6.96
CA MET A 70 8.60 9.00 -7.53
C MET A 70 7.36 9.42 -6.74
N LEU A 71 7.45 9.52 -5.40
CA LEU A 71 6.36 10.06 -4.58
C LEU A 71 5.99 11.48 -5.04
N LEU A 72 6.97 12.35 -5.26
CA LEU A 72 6.75 13.70 -5.80
C LEU A 72 6.14 13.67 -7.22
N MET A 73 6.48 12.69 -8.04
CA MET A 73 5.86 12.53 -9.36
C MET A 73 4.39 12.12 -9.26
N PHE A 74 4.06 11.21 -8.34
CA PHE A 74 2.66 10.83 -8.11
C PHE A 74 1.82 11.99 -7.58
N GLU A 75 2.33 12.76 -6.63
CA GLU A 75 1.64 13.97 -6.12
C GLU A 75 1.38 14.99 -7.24
N ARG A 76 2.36 15.19 -8.15
CA ARG A 76 2.17 16.04 -9.32
C ARG A 76 1.13 15.47 -10.29
N LEU A 77 1.09 14.16 -10.46
CA LEU A 77 0.13 13.49 -11.34
C LEU A 77 -1.29 13.60 -10.77
N GLU A 78 -1.49 13.40 -9.46
CA GLU A 78 -2.77 13.64 -8.79
C GLU A 78 -3.27 15.06 -9.04
N GLN A 79 -2.40 16.07 -8.88
CA GLN A 79 -2.74 17.46 -9.16
C GLN A 79 -3.05 17.71 -10.64
N THR A 80 -2.23 17.16 -11.54
CA THR A 80 -2.42 17.31 -13.00
C THR A 80 -3.76 16.73 -13.44
N LEU A 81 -4.17 15.59 -12.87
CA LEU A 81 -5.47 14.98 -13.14
C LEU A 81 -6.61 15.80 -12.54
N ALA A 82 -6.44 16.35 -11.34
CA ALA A 82 -7.46 17.20 -10.72
C ALA A 82 -7.67 18.53 -11.46
N ASP A 83 -6.63 19.05 -12.11
CA ASP A 83 -6.67 20.30 -12.89
C ASP A 83 -7.09 20.08 -14.36
N GLU A 84 -7.29 18.83 -14.78
CA GLU A 84 -7.67 18.52 -16.15
C GLU A 84 -9.11 19.01 -16.42
N PRO A 85 -9.36 19.78 -17.50
CA PRO A 85 -10.65 20.43 -17.75
C PRO A 85 -11.87 19.50 -17.77
N ASP A 86 -11.70 18.24 -18.19
CA ASP A 86 -12.77 17.25 -18.26
C ASP A 86 -12.84 16.35 -17.00
N CYS A 87 -11.95 16.56 -16.03
CA CYS A 87 -11.96 15.80 -14.79
C CYS A 87 -13.10 16.22 -13.88
N ASN A 88 -14.00 15.28 -13.60
CA ASN A 88 -15.16 15.47 -12.73
C ASN A 88 -14.92 14.97 -11.29
N LEU A 89 -13.66 14.72 -10.91
CA LEU A 89 -13.28 14.24 -9.59
C LEU A 89 -12.89 15.43 -8.69
N ASN A 90 -13.55 15.56 -7.53
CA ASN A 90 -13.23 16.61 -6.55
C ASN A 90 -11.87 16.40 -5.86
N ARG A 91 -11.36 15.17 -5.87
CA ARG A 91 -10.06 14.79 -5.32
C ARG A 91 -9.58 13.55 -6.05
N VAL A 92 -8.37 13.61 -6.58
CA VAL A 92 -7.69 12.47 -7.20
C VAL A 92 -6.73 11.88 -6.17
N GLU A 93 -6.74 10.56 -6.03
CA GLU A 93 -5.77 9.82 -5.23
C GLU A 93 -5.26 8.61 -6.01
N ILE A 94 -3.94 8.41 -6.02
CA ILE A 94 -3.30 7.27 -6.65
C ILE A 94 -3.01 6.20 -5.58
N HIS A 95 -3.50 4.99 -5.84
CA HIS A 95 -3.26 3.82 -4.99
C HIS A 95 -2.33 2.85 -5.71
N LEU A 96 -1.31 2.35 -5.00
CA LEU A 96 -0.45 1.28 -5.50
C LEU A 96 -0.87 -0.04 -4.85
N LYS A 97 -1.16 -1.04 -5.67
CA LYS A 97 -1.48 -2.41 -5.23
C LYS A 97 -0.33 -3.33 -5.66
N ASP A 98 0.24 -4.07 -4.70
CA ASP A 98 1.28 -5.06 -4.98
C ASP A 98 0.65 -6.43 -5.28
N PHE A 99 0.98 -6.99 -6.45
CA PHE A 99 0.52 -8.30 -6.92
C PHE A 99 1.65 -9.31 -7.07
N THR A 100 2.87 -9.03 -6.58
CA THR A 100 4.06 -9.84 -6.85
C THR A 100 3.90 -11.32 -6.45
N ASP A 101 3.15 -11.60 -5.39
CA ASP A 101 2.85 -12.97 -4.92
C ASP A 101 1.44 -13.45 -5.31
N TYR A 102 0.70 -12.66 -6.10
CA TYR A 102 -0.64 -13.01 -6.58
C TYR A 102 -0.53 -14.04 -7.72
N ARG A 103 -0.71 -15.32 -7.39
CA ARG A 103 -0.86 -16.39 -8.38
C ARG A 103 -2.33 -16.74 -8.54
N TYR A 104 -2.95 -16.25 -9.62
CA TYR A 104 -4.23 -16.79 -10.08
C TYR A 104 -3.99 -18.26 -10.47
N LYS A 105 -4.69 -19.20 -9.82
CA LYS A 105 -4.74 -20.61 -10.22
C LYS A 105 -6.10 -20.91 -10.80
#